data_AF-A0A8J7JL57-F1
#
_entry.id   AF-A0A8J7JL57-F1
#
_cell.length_a   1.000
_cell.length_b   1.000
_cell.length_c   1.000
_cell.angle_alpha   90.00
_cell.angle_beta   90.00
_cell.angle_gamma   90.00
#
_symmetry.space_group_name_H-M   'P 1'
#
loop_
_entity.id
_entity.type
_entity.pdbx_description
1 polymer ?
#
loop_
_entity_poly.entity_id
_entity_poly.type
_entity_poly.pdbx_seq_one_letter_code
_entity_poly.pdbx_strand_id
1 'polypeptide(L)' 'MEVLEQACTSGWQLTTEDVEQLIGVKPHCHKDETTYERGNWCFTKVGKLGGQTAWQVSKLS' A
#
# COMPACT_ATOMS: atom_id res chain seq x y z
N MET A 1 -11.66 -8.42 4.15
CA MET A 1 -10.57 -7.51 3.72
C MET A 1 -10.13 -7.93 2.31
N GLU A 2 -11.10 -8.09 1.40
CA GLU A 2 -10.88 -8.78 0.11
C GLU A 2 -10.07 -7.93 -0.88
N VAL A 3 -10.15 -6.60 -0.78
CA VAL A 3 -9.45 -5.70 -1.70
C VAL A 3 -7.93 -5.77 -1.52
N LEU A 4 -7.41 -5.92 -0.30
CA LEU A 4 -5.96 -6.09 -0.09
C LEU A 4 -5.46 -7.44 -0.61
N GLU A 5 -6.25 -8.50 -0.43
CA GLU A 5 -5.95 -9.82 -1.00
C GLU A 5 -5.97 -9.81 -2.53
N GLN A 6 -6.97 -9.17 -3.14
CA GLN A 6 -7.04 -8.98 -4.58
C GLN A 6 -5.92 -8.07 -5.10
N ALA A 7 -5.60 -6.99 -4.39
CA ALA A 7 -4.51 -6.10 -4.76
C ALA A 7 -3.17 -6.83 -4.70
N CYS A 8 -2.93 -7.63 -3.65
CA CYS A 8 -1.75 -8.47 -3.54
C CYS A 8 -1.70 -9.54 -4.63
N THR A 9 -2.82 -10.19 -4.95
CA THR A 9 -2.88 -11.28 -5.96
C THR A 9 -2.72 -10.74 -7.38
N SER A 10 -3.34 -9.61 -7.68
CA SER A 10 -3.31 -8.98 -9.01
C SER A 10 -2.12 -8.04 -9.21
N GLY A 11 -1.28 -7.81 -8.19
CA GLY A 11 -0.20 -6.82 -8.23
C GLY A 11 -0.71 -5.39 -8.39
N TRP A 12 -1.89 -5.08 -7.85
CA TRP A 12 -2.52 -3.79 -7.99
C TRP A 12 -1.76 -2.74 -7.19
N GLN A 13 -1.46 -1.63 -7.86
CA GLN A 13 -0.93 -0.42 -7.26
C GLN A 13 -2.08 0.45 -6.74
N LEU A 14 -2.07 0.71 -5.44
CA LEU A 14 -3.03 1.55 -4.74
C LEU A 14 -2.46 2.95 -4.53
N THR A 15 -3.31 3.96 -4.54
CA THR A 15 -2.89 5.31 -4.13
C THR A 15 -2.83 5.43 -2.60
N THR A 16 -2.19 6.49 -2.10
CA THR A 16 -2.23 6.81 -0.66
C THR A 16 -3.67 6.91 -0.13
N GLU A 17 -4.61 7.44 -0.91
CA GLU A 17 -6.03 7.54 -0.53
C GLU A 17 -6.71 6.16 -0.49
N ASP A 18 -6.48 5.30 -1.49
CA ASP A 18 -7.03 3.95 -1.49
C ASP A 18 -6.54 3.16 -0.27
N VAL A 19 -5.23 3.23 0.02
CA VAL A 19 -4.68 2.58 1.21
C VAL A 19 -5.33 3.15 2.46
N GLU A 20 -5.44 4.48 2.59
CA GLU A 20 -6.12 5.12 3.73
C GLU A 20 -7.56 4.65 3.90
N GLN A 21 -8.33 4.51 2.82
CA GLN A 21 -9.69 3.98 2.87
C GLN A 21 -9.75 2.48 3.23
N LEU A 22 -8.76 1.70 2.77
CA LEU A 22 -8.72 0.25 2.97
C LEU A 22 -8.29 -0.16 4.37
N ILE A 23 -7.25 0.49 4.91
CA ILE A 23 -6.73 0.21 6.26
C ILE A 23 -7.25 1.19 7.31
N GLY A 24 -8.00 2.23 6.90
CA GLY A 24 -8.50 3.30 7.78
C GLY A 24 -7.40 4.22 8.31
N VAL A 25 -6.17 4.08 7.82
CA VAL A 25 -4.98 4.76 8.32
C VAL A 25 -4.17 5.27 7.13
N LYS A 26 -3.80 6.54 7.17
CA LYS A 26 -2.95 7.13 6.15
C LYS A 26 -1.56 6.50 6.20
N PRO A 27 -1.07 5.86 5.12
CA PRO A 27 0.28 5.33 5.12
C PRO A 27 1.27 6.51 5.11
N HIS A 28 2.08 6.57 6.16
CA HIS A 28 3.16 7.53 6.30
C HIS A 28 4.48 6.78 6.14
N CYS A 29 5.26 7.14 5.12
CA CYS A 29 6.66 6.74 5.04
C CYS A 29 7.55 7.95 5.33
N HIS A 30 8.57 7.76 6.15
CA HIS A 30 9.66 8.72 6.26
C HIS A 30 10.42 8.83 4.94
N LYS A 31 11.23 9.90 4.80
CA LYS A 31 11.98 10.21 3.57
C LYS A 31 12.86 9.06 3.06
N ASP A 32 13.31 8.19 3.96
CA ASP A 32 14.19 7.05 3.68
C ASP A 32 13.45 5.70 3.73
N GLU A 33 12.17 5.69 4.09
CA GLU A 33 11.36 4.48 4.09
C GLU A 33 10.56 4.38 2.79
N THR A 34 10.67 3.23 2.14
CA THR A 34 9.88 2.91 0.94
C THR A 34 8.85 1.84 1.22
N THR A 35 8.79 1.31 2.44
CA THR A 35 7.86 0.26 2.85
C THR A 35 7.11 0.69 4.08
N TYR A 36 5.80 0.44 4.09
CA TYR A 36 4.93 0.67 5.23
C TYR A 36 4.28 -0.67 5.60
N GLU A 37 4.51 -1.15 6.82
CA GLU A 37 4.01 -2.44 7.27
C GLU A 37 2.82 -2.26 8.22
N ARG A 38 1.80 -3.10 8.05
CA ARG A 38 0.58 -3.09 8.86
C ARG A 38 0.08 -4.51 9.10
N GLY A 39 0.43 -5.05 10.27
CA GLY A 39 0.08 -6.43 10.61
C GLY A 39 0.71 -7.40 9.61
N ASN A 40 -0.11 -8.17 8.90
CA ASN A 40 0.34 -9.15 7.90
C ASN A 40 0.47 -8.57 6.48
N TRP A 41 0.38 -7.25 6.33
CA TRP A 41 0.45 -6.56 5.05
C TRP A 41 1.66 -5.63 5.00
N CYS A 42 2.35 -5.60 3.87
CA CYS A 42 3.43 -4.69 3.55
C CYS A 42 3.03 -3.88 2.32
N PHE A 43 3.15 -2.56 2.42
CA PHE A 43 2.84 -1.60 1.37
C PHE A 43 4.16 -1.00 0.89
N THR A 44 4.62 -1.41 -0.27
CA THR A 44 5.87 -0.91 -0.85
C THR A 44 5.58 0.21 -1.83
N LYS A 45 6.22 1.35 -1.64
CA LYS A 45 6.21 2.47 -2.57
C LYS A 45 6.91 2.06 -3.87
N VAL A 46 6.13 1.81 -4.90
CA VAL A 46 6.63 1.42 -6.23
C VAL A 46 6.73 2.59 -7.20
N GLY A 47 6.23 3.76 -6.81
CA GLY A 47 6.36 4.97 -7.62
C GLY A 47 5.33 6.03 -7.25
N LYS A 48 4.81 6.71 -8.27
CA LYS A 48 3.72 7.67 -8.16
C LYS A 48 2.61 7.27 -9.11
N LEU A 49 1.37 7.29 -8.63
CA LEU A 49 0.19 7.06 -9.43
C LEU A 49 -0.52 8.41 -9.53
N GLY A 50 -0.32 9.11 -10.65
CA GLY A 50 -0.72 10.50 -10.81
C GLY A 50 0.01 11.45 -9.86
N GLY A 51 -0.75 12.23 -9.07
CA GLY A 51 -0.21 13.17 -8.07
C GLY A 51 0.12 12.52 -6.72
N GLN A 52 -0.18 11.23 -6.54
CA GLN A 52 -0.04 10.52 -5.27
C GLN A 52 1.03 9.43 -5.33
N THR A 53 1.37 8.89 -4.17
CA THR A 53 2.31 7.77 -4.09
C THR A 53 1.61 6.47 -4.48
N ALA A 54 2.26 5.69 -5.35
CA ALA A 54 1.81 4.35 -5.73
C ALA A 54 2.35 3.34 -4.71
N TRP A 55 1.46 2.57 -4.11
CA TRP A 55 1.75 1.54 -3.12
C TRP A 55 1.37 0.18 -3.66
N GLN A 56 2.29 -0.77 -3.59
CA GLN A 56 2.05 -2.15 -3.94
C GLN A 56 1.88 -2.95 -2.64
N VAL A 57 0.78 -3.69 -2.54
CA VAL A 57 0.47 -4.52 -1.38
C VAL A 57 1.14 -5.88 -1.53
N SER A 58 1.75 -6.36 -0.45
CA SER A 58 2.33 -7.69 -0.34
C SER A 58 1.97 -8.28 1.01
N LYS A 59 1.71 -9.59 1.05
CA LYS A 59 1.41 -10.29 2.29
C LYS A 59 2.72 -10.77 2.92
N LEU A 60 3.00 -10.33 4.14
CA LEU A 60 4.08 -10.88 4.96
C LEU A 60 3.56 -12.24 5.48
N SER A 61 4.03 -13.33 4.86
CA SER A 61 3.63 -14.70 5.21
C SER A 61 4.27 -15.18 6.50
#